data_AF-A0A7V4YY48-F1
#
_entry.id   AF-A0A7V4YY48-F1
#
_cell.length_a   1.000
_cell.length_b   1.000
_cell.length_c   1.000
_cell.angle_alpha   90.00
_cell.angle_beta   90.00
_cell.angle_gamma   90.00
#
_symmetry.space_group_name_H-M   'P 1'
#
loop_
_entity.id
_entity.type
_entity.pdbx_description
1 polymer ?
#
loop_
_entity_poly.entity_id
_entity_poly.type
_entity_poly.pdbx_seq_one_letter_code
_entity_poly.pdbx_strand_id
1 'polypeptide(L)' 'MKELKQYLEANKSRFLDELLELLRIPSVSADPKYKGDVRRMAEATA' A
#
# COMPACT_ATOMS: atom_id res chain seq x y z
N MET A 1 -13.02 5.89 20.74
CA MET A 1 -11.72 5.20 20.95
C MET A 1 -11.84 3.67 21.04
N LYS A 2 -12.73 3.10 21.87
CA LYS A 2 -12.87 1.63 22.04
C LYS A 2 -13.27 0.90 20.75
N GLU A 3 -14.30 1.40 20.07
CA GLU A 3 -14.81 0.79 18.83
C GLU A 3 -13.79 0.87 17.69
N LEU A 4 -13.07 1.99 17.57
CA LEU A 4 -11.99 2.14 16.59
C LEU A 4 -10.88 1.10 16.80
N LYS A 5 -10.47 0.84 18.05
CA LYS A 5 -9.46 -0.20 18.35
C LYS A 5 -9.93 -1.59 17.95
N GLN A 6 -11.18 -1.94 18.24
CA GLN A 6 -11.74 -3.24 17.84
C GLN A 6 -11.78 -3.41 16.31
N TYR A 7 -12.16 -2.35 15.59
CA TYR A 7 -12.14 -2.35 14.13
C TYR A 7 -10.74 -2.54 13.56
N LEU A 8 -9.74 -1.85 14.11
CA LEU A 8 -8.34 -1.97 13.68
C LEU A 8 -7.80 -3.38 13.91
N GLU A 9 -8.05 -3.97 15.08
CA GLU A 9 -7.60 -5.34 15.38
C GLU A 9 -8.31 -6.37 14.50
N ALA A 10 -9.63 -6.22 14.29
CA ALA A 10 -10.40 -7.13 13.43
C ALA A 10 -9.97 -7.09 11.96
N ASN A 11 -9.44 -5.96 11.48
CA ASN A 11 -9.02 -5.77 10.09
C ASN A 11 -7.50 -5.80 9.89
N LYS A 12 -6.72 -6.04 10.95
CA LYS A 12 -5.25 -5.93 10.92
C LYS A 12 -4.59 -6.75 9.82
N SER A 13 -5.04 -7.99 9.60
CA SER A 13 -4.51 -8.84 8.52
C SER A 13 -4.74 -8.21 7.16
N ARG A 14 -5.97 -7.78 6.87
CA ARG A 14 -6.33 -7.12 5.61
C ARG A 14 -5.44 -5.91 5.34
N PHE A 15 -5.21 -5.06 6.34
CA PHE A 15 -4.34 -3.89 6.17
C PHE A 15 -2.89 -4.25 5.90
N LEU A 16 -2.38 -5.30 6.55
CA LEU A 16 -1.03 -5.79 6.28
C LEU A 16 -0.93 -6.39 4.88
N ASP A 17 -1.93 -7.14 4.45
CA ASP A 17 -1.97 -7.73 3.12
C ASP A 17 -2.01 -6.64 2.04
N GLU A 18 -2.89 -5.64 2.18
CA GLU A 18 -2.97 -4.46 1.31
C GLU A 18 -1.63 -3.69 1.27
N LEU A 19 -0.99 -3.47 2.43
CA LEU A 19 0.32 -2.82 2.48
C LEU A 19 1.40 -3.64 1.77
N LEU A 20 1.43 -4.96 1.96
CA LEU A 20 2.40 -5.84 1.32
C LEU A 20 2.20 -5.89 -0.19
N GLU A 21 0.97 -5.80 -0.69
CA GLU A 21 0.68 -5.67 -2.12
C GLU A 21 1.25 -4.37 -2.70
N LEU A 22 1.08 -3.25 -2.00
CA LEU A 22 1.65 -1.97 -2.42
C LEU A 22 3.19 -2.01 -2.41
N LEU A 23 3.80 -2.54 -1.35
CA LEU A 23 5.27 -2.62 -1.22
C LEU A 23 5.95 -3.49 -2.31
N ARG A 24 5.20 -4.37 -2.98
CA ARG A 24 5.71 -5.15 -4.12
C ARG A 24 5.84 -4.33 -5.40
N ILE A 25 5.26 -3.14 -5.48
CA ILE A 25 5.43 -2.23 -6.62
C ILE A 25 6.76 -1.48 -6.43
N PRO A 26 7.78 -1.68 -7.28
CA PRO A 26 9.08 -1.05 -7.12
C PRO A 26 9.07 0.40 -7.62
N SER A 27 8.28 1.27 -6.97
CA SER A 27 8.05 2.66 -7.37
C SER A 27 9.22 3.60 -7.00
N VAL A 28 10.39 3.40 -7.61
CA VAL A 28 11.61 4.20 -7.35
C VAL A 28 11.66 5.40 -8.30
N SER A 29 11.38 6.61 -7.80
CA SER A 29 11.31 7.83 -8.62
C SER A 29 12.66 8.36 -9.11
N ALA A 30 13.76 8.01 -8.42
CA ALA A 30 15.11 8.45 -8.77
C ALA A 30 15.73 7.66 -9.94
N ASP A 31 15.18 6.51 -10.30
CA ASP A 31 15.65 5.68 -11.42
C ASP A 31 14.58 5.64 -12.53
N PRO A 32 14.86 6.26 -13.71
CA PRO A 32 13.92 6.31 -14.83
C PRO A 32 13.40 4.95 -15.31
N LYS A 33 14.13 3.85 -15.05
CA LYS A 33 13.70 2.48 -15.36
C LYS A 33 12.34 2.14 -14.72
N TYR A 34 12.05 2.68 -13.54
CA TYR A 34 10.84 2.38 -12.77
C TYR A 34 9.69 3.39 -13.01
N LYS A 35 9.78 4.24 -14.04
CA LYS A 35 8.73 5.23 -14.35
C LYS A 35 7.33 4.60 -14.48
N GLY A 36 7.25 3.38 -15.02
CA GLY A 36 5.99 2.63 -15.10
C GLY A 36 5.45 2.22 -13.73
N ASP A 37 6.32 1.75 -12.84
CA ASP A 37 5.95 1.33 -11.48
C ASP A 37 5.53 2.50 -10.59
N VAL A 38 6.15 3.68 -10.77
CA VAL A 38 5.71 4.91 -10.11
C VAL A 38 4.27 5.25 -10.49
N ARG A 39 3.93 5.16 -11.78
CA ARG A 39 2.56 5.38 -12.25
C ARG A 39 1.60 4.31 -11.69
N ARG A 40 2.01 3.04 -11.71
CA ARG A 40 1.22 1.92 -11.18
C ARG A 40 0.92 2.08 -9.69
N MET A 41 1.89 2.54 -8.90
CA MET A 41 1.68 2.84 -7.47
C MET A 41 0.65 3.97 -7.31
N ALA A 42 0.76 5.05 -8.09
CA ALA A 42 -0.22 6.14 -8.03
C ALA A 42 -1.64 5.68 -8.38
N GLU A 43 -1.80 4.80 -9.38
CA GLU A 43 -3.10 4.21 -9.75
C GLU A 43 -3.62 3.26 -8.66
N ALA A 44 -2.76 2.54 -7.94
CA ALA A 44 -3.14 1.63 -6.87
C ALA A 44 -3.61 2.33 -5.59
N THR A 45 -3.26 3.60 -5.40
CA THR A 45 -3.60 4.41 -4.22
C THR A 45 -4.57 5.56 -4.49
N ALA A 46 -5.04 5.70 -5.72
CA ALA A 46 -5.98 6.74 -6.15
C ALA A 46 -7.42 6.42 -5.70
#